data_AF-A0A7C9J2C6-F1
#
_entry.id   AF-A0A7C9J2C6-F1
#
_cell.length_a   1.000
_cell.length_b   1.000
_cell.length_c   1.000
_cell.angle_alpha   90.00
_cell.angle_beta   90.00
_cell.angle_gamma   90.00
#
_symmetry.space_group_name_H-M   'P 1'
#
loop_
_entity.id
_entity.type
_entity.pdbx_description
1 polymer ?
#
loop_
_entity_poly.entity_id
_entity_poly.type
_entity_poly.pdbx_seq_one_letter_code
_entity_poly.pdbx_strand_id
1 'polypeptide(L)'
;MALLNFSPAFLSPSSCRIWISSVNAFPAESQQSLLLEHGLHSFFMAQWVSIEDIGEVARRLRIAAETTVVCDFQAAMESYGSKSGGSQRAWITRLAPGWSLVLYLNGFRSSPEALSLGGQRGFDVSCIYGIGEIDELSYIHDGVWDGAIYDEEEYRVYWEDLTCDISSLEGQLEEYLCVLGRVSGRFLDRDLFSSQGLLGIIPE
;
A
#
# COMPACT_ATOMS: atom_id res chain seq x y z
N MET A 1 16.63 51.20 44.40
CA MET A 1 16.68 49.73 44.30
C MET A 1 15.26 49.23 44.12
N ALA A 2 14.89 48.90 42.89
CA ALA A 2 13.55 48.49 42.50
C ALA A 2 13.48 46.95 42.46
N LEU A 3 12.39 46.39 43.01
CA LEU A 3 12.04 44.98 42.97
C LEU A 3 11.39 44.68 41.61
N LEU A 4 11.95 43.73 40.86
CA LEU A 4 11.34 43.22 39.63
C LEU A 4 10.61 41.91 39.94
N ASN A 5 9.29 41.95 39.76
CA ASN A 5 8.41 40.78 39.70
C ASN A 5 8.70 39.98 38.43
N PHE A 6 8.94 38.68 38.56
CA PHE A 6 8.89 37.73 37.45
C PHE A 6 7.71 36.78 37.64
N SER A 7 6.67 36.95 36.82
CA SER A 7 5.67 35.92 36.57
C SER A 7 6.24 34.86 35.63
N PRO A 8 6.05 33.55 35.87
CA PRO A 8 6.32 32.54 34.88
C PRO A 8 5.16 32.48 33.88
N ALA A 9 5.49 32.67 32.60
CA ALA A 9 4.56 32.47 31.50
C ALA A 9 4.15 31.00 31.43
N PHE A 10 2.84 30.75 31.46
CA PHE A 10 2.23 29.48 31.09
C PHE A 10 2.44 29.25 29.59
N LEU A 11 3.27 28.26 29.24
CA LEU A 11 3.31 27.70 27.89
C LEU A 11 2.24 26.60 27.79
N SER A 12 1.33 26.80 26.84
CA SER A 12 0.26 25.89 26.44
C SER A 12 0.83 24.60 25.82
N PRO A 13 0.36 23.39 26.21
CA PRO A 13 0.78 22.15 25.57
C PRO A 13 -0.04 21.92 24.30
N SER A 14 0.45 22.44 23.17
CA SER A 14 -0.12 22.16 21.86
C SER A 14 0.51 20.89 21.28
N SER A 15 -0.26 19.80 21.33
CA SER A 15 -0.27 18.67 20.38
C SER A 15 1.05 17.93 20.10
N CYS A 16 1.51 17.12 21.05
CA CYS A 16 2.19 15.88 20.71
C CYS A 16 1.13 14.85 20.27
N ARG A 17 0.87 14.75 18.96
CA ARG A 17 0.29 13.50 18.42
C ARG A 17 1.40 12.45 18.48
N ILE A 18 1.38 11.66 19.54
CA ILE A 18 2.18 10.44 19.62
C ILE A 18 1.64 9.54 18.52
N TRP A 19 2.38 9.38 17.42
CA TRP A 19 2.22 8.24 16.54
C TRP A 19 2.64 7.03 17.37
N ILE A 20 1.67 6.33 17.96
CA ILE A 20 1.93 5.01 18.53
C ILE A 20 2.33 4.17 17.33
N SER A 21 3.63 3.88 17.19
CA SER A 21 4.11 3.12 16.06
C SER A 21 3.54 1.70 16.17
N SER A 22 2.86 1.26 15.11
CA SER A 22 2.24 -0.07 14.96
C SER A 22 3.27 -1.17 14.75
N VAL A 23 4.50 -0.97 15.25
CA VAL A 23 5.68 -1.78 14.93
C VAL A 23 5.50 -3.25 15.33
N ASN A 24 4.71 -3.53 16.38
CA ASN A 24 4.39 -4.90 16.82
C ASN A 24 2.92 -5.28 16.57
N ALA A 25 2.22 -4.56 15.69
CA ALA A 25 0.82 -4.85 15.41
C ALA A 25 0.69 -6.08 14.50
N PHE A 26 -0.41 -6.80 14.63
CA PHE A 26 -0.78 -7.91 13.76
C PHE A 26 -2.15 -7.61 13.15
N PRO A 27 -2.44 -8.09 11.93
CA PRO A 27 -3.76 -7.97 11.34
C PRO A 27 -4.79 -8.75 12.17
N ALA A 28 -6.04 -8.25 12.20
CA ALA A 28 -7.13 -8.90 12.93
C ALA A 28 -7.59 -10.22 12.27
N GLU A 29 -7.33 -10.37 10.98
CA GLU A 29 -7.65 -11.55 10.17
C GLU A 29 -6.47 -11.87 9.23
N SER A 30 -6.38 -13.13 8.77
CA SER A 30 -5.36 -13.54 7.79
C SER A 30 -5.51 -12.70 6.52
N GLN A 31 -4.41 -12.05 6.14
CA GLN A 31 -4.39 -11.21 4.94
C GLN A 31 -4.61 -12.05 3.69
N GLN A 32 -4.04 -13.25 3.64
CA GLN A 32 -4.28 -14.19 2.54
C GLN A 32 -5.75 -14.59 2.43
N SER A 33 -6.39 -14.96 3.55
CA SER A 33 -7.81 -15.36 3.54
C SER A 33 -8.70 -14.23 3.03
N LEU A 34 -8.40 -13.00 3.43
CA LEU A 34 -9.09 -11.80 2.96
C LEU A 34 -8.93 -11.58 1.45
N LEU A 35 -7.72 -11.77 0.89
CA LEU A 35 -7.51 -11.68 -0.56
C LEU A 35 -8.34 -12.73 -1.32
N LEU A 36 -8.37 -13.98 -0.84
CA LEU A 36 -9.13 -15.06 -1.45
C LEU A 36 -10.64 -14.76 -1.46
N GLU A 37 -11.18 -14.25 -0.36
CA GLU A 37 -12.59 -13.85 -0.25
C GLU A 37 -12.99 -12.77 -1.26
N HIS A 38 -12.05 -11.87 -1.59
CA HIS A 38 -12.24 -10.80 -2.57
C HIS A 38 -11.86 -11.20 -4.01
N GLY A 39 -11.67 -12.49 -4.27
CA GLY A 39 -11.44 -13.01 -5.63
C GLY A 39 -10.00 -12.85 -6.14
N LEU A 40 -9.04 -12.51 -5.27
CA LEU A 40 -7.62 -12.37 -5.60
C LEU A 40 -6.89 -13.71 -5.43
N HIS A 41 -7.38 -14.75 -6.10
CA HIS A 41 -6.92 -16.13 -5.93
C HIS A 41 -5.90 -16.61 -6.99
N SER A 42 -5.81 -15.94 -8.14
CA SER A 42 -4.92 -16.36 -9.24
C SER A 42 -3.60 -15.59 -9.25
N PHE A 43 -3.67 -14.30 -8.92
CA PHE A 43 -2.52 -13.42 -8.74
C PHE A 43 -2.91 -12.28 -7.80
N PHE A 44 -1.91 -11.65 -7.21
CA PHE A 44 -2.02 -10.43 -6.43
C PHE A 44 -0.86 -9.52 -6.82
N MET A 45 -1.18 -8.39 -7.44
CA MET A 45 -0.20 -7.37 -7.83
C MET A 45 -0.66 -6.04 -7.28
N ALA A 46 0.18 -5.44 -6.44
CA ALA A 46 -0.21 -4.28 -5.67
C ALA A 46 0.97 -3.38 -5.34
N GLN A 47 0.70 -2.08 -5.21
CA GLN A 47 1.68 -1.08 -4.79
C GLN A 47 1.17 -0.25 -3.62
N TRP A 48 2.01 -0.14 -2.60
CA TRP A 48 1.83 0.79 -1.49
C TRP A 48 2.63 2.03 -1.79
N VAL A 49 1.98 3.18 -1.83
CA VAL A 49 2.59 4.44 -2.25
C VAL A 49 2.37 5.48 -1.18
N SER A 50 3.41 6.21 -0.79
CA SER A 50 3.33 7.27 0.22
C SER A 50 2.65 8.56 -0.28
N ILE A 51 1.64 8.45 -1.12
CA ILE A 51 0.84 9.55 -1.65
C ILE A 51 -0.59 9.39 -1.13
N GLU A 52 -1.13 10.39 -0.45
CA GLU A 52 -2.50 10.35 0.11
C GLU A 52 -3.60 10.67 -0.90
N ASP A 53 -3.27 11.45 -1.94
CA ASP A 53 -4.20 11.85 -2.99
C ASP A 53 -4.24 10.77 -4.09
N ILE A 54 -5.31 9.99 -4.11
CA ILE A 54 -5.52 8.94 -5.11
C ILE A 54 -5.65 9.49 -6.54
N GLY A 55 -6.03 10.77 -6.72
CA GLY A 55 -6.03 11.43 -8.02
C GLY A 55 -4.62 11.75 -8.51
N GLU A 56 -3.72 12.11 -7.59
CA GLU A 56 -2.29 12.27 -7.88
C GLU A 56 -1.64 10.94 -8.29
N VAL A 57 -1.98 9.85 -7.59
CA VAL A 57 -1.55 8.49 -7.94
C VAL A 57 -2.04 8.12 -9.35
N ALA A 58 -3.33 8.33 -9.64
CA ALA A 58 -3.90 8.07 -10.96
C ALA A 58 -3.19 8.87 -12.07
N ARG A 59 -2.89 10.15 -11.82
CA ARG A 59 -2.18 11.02 -12.75
C ARG A 59 -0.76 10.54 -13.03
N ARG A 60 -0.03 10.08 -12.02
CA ARG A 60 1.32 9.51 -12.16
C ARG A 60 1.32 8.21 -12.97
N LEU A 61 0.26 7.40 -12.80
CA LEU A 61 -0.02 6.23 -13.63
C LEU A 61 -0.58 6.58 -15.03
N ARG A 62 -0.69 7.87 -15.36
CA ARG A 62 -1.23 8.37 -16.64
C ARG A 62 -2.66 7.90 -16.93
N ILE A 63 -3.42 7.60 -15.88
CA ILE A 63 -4.84 7.27 -15.99
C ILE A 63 -5.59 8.57 -16.33
N ALA A 64 -6.30 8.55 -17.45
CA ALA A 64 -7.07 9.70 -17.92
C ALA A 64 -8.28 9.93 -17.00
N ALA A 65 -8.40 11.14 -16.44
CA ALA A 65 -9.43 11.49 -15.46
C ALA A 65 -10.85 11.23 -15.98
N GLU A 66 -11.09 11.48 -17.27
CA GLU A 66 -12.36 11.26 -17.96
C GLU A 66 -12.76 9.78 -18.10
N THR A 67 -11.82 8.86 -17.89
CA THR A 67 -12.06 7.41 -17.91
C THR A 67 -12.10 6.79 -16.52
N THR A 68 -11.84 7.58 -15.47
CA THR A 68 -11.89 7.10 -14.10
C THR A 68 -13.32 6.87 -13.64
N VAL A 69 -13.53 5.79 -12.91
CA VAL A 69 -14.82 5.45 -12.29
C VAL A 69 -14.61 5.35 -10.79
N VAL A 70 -15.42 6.07 -10.01
CA VAL A 70 -15.45 5.92 -8.55
C VAL A 70 -16.28 4.69 -8.23
N CYS A 71 -15.67 3.70 -7.56
CA CYS A 71 -16.36 2.47 -7.17
C CYS A 71 -15.63 1.77 -6.02
N ASP A 72 -16.32 0.84 -5.36
CA ASP A 72 -15.68 -0.10 -4.45
C ASP A 72 -14.88 -1.17 -5.22
N PHE A 73 -14.16 -2.02 -4.48
CA PHE A 73 -13.32 -3.05 -5.10
C PHE A 73 -14.14 -4.13 -5.81
N GLN A 74 -15.31 -4.49 -5.26
CA GLN A 74 -16.15 -5.53 -5.85
C GLN A 74 -16.67 -5.11 -7.23
N ALA A 75 -17.18 -3.89 -7.34
CA ALA A 75 -17.60 -3.31 -8.61
C ALA A 75 -16.43 -3.18 -9.59
N ALA A 76 -15.22 -2.86 -9.09
CA ALA A 76 -14.02 -2.83 -9.92
C ALA A 76 -13.70 -4.22 -10.52
N MET A 77 -13.74 -5.27 -9.71
CA MET A 77 -13.54 -6.66 -10.14
C MET A 77 -14.62 -7.14 -11.14
N GLU A 78 -15.88 -6.77 -10.92
CA GLU A 78 -16.98 -7.09 -11.85
C GLU A 78 -16.80 -6.41 -13.21
N SER A 79 -16.29 -5.16 -13.23
CA SER A 79 -16.02 -4.41 -14.45
C SER A 79 -14.91 -5.01 -15.33
N TYR A 80 -14.01 -5.78 -14.71
CA TYR A 80 -12.87 -6.41 -15.38
C TYR A 80 -13.29 -7.64 -16.20
N GLY A 81 -14.25 -8.43 -15.71
CA GLY A 81 -14.99 -9.49 -16.42
C GLY A 81 -14.24 -10.28 -17.51
N SER A 82 -13.71 -11.47 -17.18
CA SER A 82 -13.31 -12.63 -18.02
C SER A 82 -12.54 -12.44 -19.35
N LYS A 83 -12.25 -11.22 -19.81
CA LYS A 83 -11.58 -10.98 -21.10
C LYS A 83 -10.08 -10.89 -20.89
N SER A 84 -9.42 -12.04 -21.01
CA SER A 84 -7.96 -12.12 -21.16
C SER A 84 -7.52 -11.29 -22.39
N GLY A 85 -6.61 -10.33 -22.19
CA GLY A 85 -6.01 -9.52 -23.26
C GLY A 85 -6.46 -8.06 -23.37
N GLY A 86 -7.04 -7.48 -22.30
CA GLY A 86 -7.41 -6.06 -22.26
C GLY A 86 -6.33 -5.15 -21.66
N SER A 87 -6.45 -3.85 -21.94
CA SER A 87 -5.61 -2.78 -21.38
C SER A 87 -5.46 -2.89 -19.87
N GLN A 88 -4.29 -2.50 -19.36
CA GLN A 88 -3.96 -2.55 -17.94
C GLN A 88 -4.96 -1.75 -17.11
N ARG A 89 -5.47 -2.35 -16.03
CA ARG A 89 -6.44 -1.69 -15.12
C ARG A 89 -5.96 -1.73 -13.71
N ALA A 90 -6.17 -0.62 -13.01
CA ALA A 90 -5.90 -0.51 -11.59
C ALA A 90 -7.09 0.07 -10.85
N TRP A 91 -7.28 -0.43 -9.62
CA TRP A 91 -8.14 0.20 -8.63
C TRP A 91 -7.26 0.84 -7.56
N ILE A 92 -7.43 2.14 -7.36
CA ILE A 92 -6.61 2.98 -6.48
C ILE A 92 -7.47 3.41 -5.31
N THR A 93 -7.03 3.16 -4.08
CA THR A 93 -7.77 3.55 -2.89
C THR A 93 -6.86 4.19 -1.85
N ARG A 94 -7.46 5.00 -0.98
CA ARG A 94 -6.74 5.53 0.19
C ARG A 94 -6.59 4.41 1.21
N LEU A 95 -5.36 4.16 1.63
CA LEU A 95 -5.05 3.11 2.60
C LEU A 95 -5.07 3.69 4.02
N ALA A 96 -4.17 4.62 4.30
CA ALA A 96 -3.96 5.27 5.59
C ALA A 96 -3.56 6.75 5.39
N PRO A 97 -3.49 7.59 6.43
CA PRO A 97 -2.96 8.95 6.29
C PRO A 97 -1.57 8.92 5.63
N GLY A 98 -1.37 9.68 4.56
CA GLY A 98 -0.13 9.64 3.78
C GLY A 98 0.06 8.44 2.84
N TRP A 99 -0.86 7.47 2.78
CA TRP A 99 -0.68 6.24 1.99
C TRP A 99 -1.88 5.91 1.10
N SER A 100 -1.58 5.48 -0.12
CA SER A 100 -2.55 4.87 -1.04
C SER A 100 -2.11 3.48 -1.44
N LEU A 101 -3.09 2.67 -1.85
CA LEU A 101 -2.92 1.34 -2.40
C LEU A 101 -3.36 1.35 -3.86
N VAL A 102 -2.53 0.79 -4.74
CA VAL A 102 -2.86 0.51 -6.14
C VAL A 102 -2.99 -1.00 -6.28
N LEU A 103 -4.16 -1.50 -6.69
CA LEU A 103 -4.39 -2.91 -7.00
C LEU A 103 -4.53 -3.11 -8.51
N TYR A 104 -3.68 -3.94 -9.10
CA TYR A 104 -3.72 -4.24 -10.54
C TYR A 104 -4.65 -5.41 -10.82
N LEU A 105 -5.67 -5.19 -11.66
CA LEU A 105 -6.78 -6.14 -11.83
C LEU A 105 -6.55 -7.19 -12.92
N ASN A 106 -5.58 -6.98 -13.81
CA ASN A 106 -5.34 -7.85 -14.97
C ASN A 106 -3.95 -8.50 -15.00
N GLY A 107 -3.22 -8.45 -13.89
CA GLY A 107 -1.92 -9.11 -13.74
C GLY A 107 -0.78 -8.47 -14.53
N PHE A 108 -1.00 -7.26 -15.07
CA PHE A 108 0.06 -6.44 -15.64
C PHE A 108 0.26 -5.22 -14.75
N ARG A 109 1.54 -4.92 -14.50
CA ARG A 109 2.01 -3.88 -13.59
C ARG A 109 2.71 -2.79 -14.40
N SER A 110 2.54 -1.55 -13.95
CA SER A 110 3.26 -0.41 -14.53
C SER A 110 4.54 -0.18 -13.76
N SER A 111 5.47 0.51 -14.39
CA SER A 111 6.73 0.95 -13.79
C SER A 111 6.45 1.69 -12.45
N PRO A 112 6.95 1.19 -11.30
CA PRO A 112 6.74 1.81 -9.97
C PRO A 112 7.44 3.16 -9.82
N GLU A 113 8.45 3.45 -10.63
CA GLU A 113 9.32 4.62 -10.52
C GLU A 113 8.54 5.93 -10.52
N ALA A 114 7.55 6.08 -11.40
CA ALA A 114 6.72 7.29 -11.49
C ALA A 114 5.95 7.58 -10.20
N LEU A 115 5.55 6.55 -9.45
CA LEU A 115 4.83 6.68 -8.20
C LEU A 115 5.75 7.14 -7.05
N SER A 116 7.03 6.79 -7.11
CA SER A 116 8.03 7.15 -6.09
C SER A 116 8.66 8.54 -6.27
N LEU A 117 8.47 9.23 -7.40
CA LEU A 117 9.09 10.54 -7.65
C LEU A 117 8.71 11.63 -6.64
N GLY A 118 9.63 12.55 -6.36
CA GLY A 118 9.43 13.68 -5.44
C GLY A 118 9.55 13.26 -3.98
N GLY A 119 10.51 12.37 -3.69
CA GLY A 119 10.78 11.84 -2.35
C GLY A 119 9.67 10.93 -1.80
N GLN A 120 8.90 10.30 -2.69
CA GLN A 120 7.85 9.35 -2.31
C GLN A 120 8.43 7.93 -2.24
N ARG A 121 7.85 7.13 -1.35
CA ARG A 121 8.18 5.72 -1.18
C ARG A 121 7.13 4.88 -1.89
N GLY A 122 7.60 3.87 -2.60
CA GLY A 122 6.80 2.83 -3.21
C GLY A 122 7.25 1.47 -2.72
N PHE A 123 6.30 0.59 -2.45
CA PHE A 123 6.57 -0.83 -2.27
C PHE A 123 5.72 -1.63 -3.23
N ASP A 124 6.29 -2.68 -3.80
CA ASP A 124 5.63 -3.49 -4.83
C ASP A 124 5.55 -4.94 -4.38
N VAL A 125 4.36 -5.51 -4.46
CA VAL A 125 4.07 -6.92 -4.23
C VAL A 125 3.58 -7.53 -5.53
N SER A 126 4.20 -8.63 -5.93
CA SER A 126 3.78 -9.42 -7.09
C SER A 126 3.81 -10.90 -6.73
N CYS A 127 2.63 -11.50 -6.69
CA CYS A 127 2.44 -12.91 -6.38
C CYS A 127 1.54 -13.54 -7.46
N ILE A 128 1.99 -14.64 -8.06
CA ILE A 128 1.28 -15.40 -9.10
C ILE A 128 1.10 -16.84 -8.62
N TYR A 129 -0.05 -17.12 -8.02
CA TYR A 129 -0.36 -18.43 -7.45
C TYR A 129 -0.29 -19.57 -8.46
N GLY A 130 -0.70 -19.32 -9.72
CA GLY A 130 -0.77 -20.35 -10.77
C GLY A 130 0.58 -20.97 -11.14
N ILE A 131 1.69 -20.29 -10.86
CA ILE A 131 3.06 -20.77 -11.10
C ILE A 131 3.91 -20.81 -9.83
N GLY A 132 3.31 -20.51 -8.67
CA GLY A 132 4.01 -20.55 -7.38
C GLY A 132 5.10 -19.49 -7.23
N GLU A 133 4.95 -18.34 -7.90
CA GLU A 133 5.99 -17.30 -7.95
C GLU A 133 5.57 -16.08 -7.12
N ILE A 134 6.50 -15.56 -6.35
CA ILE A 134 6.40 -14.27 -5.66
C ILE A 134 7.73 -13.54 -5.86
N ASP A 135 7.64 -12.30 -6.34
CA ASP A 135 8.80 -11.41 -6.41
C ASP A 135 9.12 -10.94 -4.98
N GLU A 136 10.41 -10.75 -4.68
CA GLU A 136 10.81 -10.17 -3.41
C GLU A 136 10.18 -8.79 -3.22
N LEU A 137 9.76 -8.50 -1.98
CA LEU A 137 9.09 -7.24 -1.63
C LEU A 137 9.99 -6.05 -1.95
N SER A 138 9.69 -5.40 -3.07
CA SER A 138 10.54 -4.37 -3.64
C SER A 138 10.33 -3.03 -2.96
N TYR A 139 11.42 -2.27 -2.83
CA TYR A 139 11.43 -0.89 -2.37
C TYR A 139 11.88 0.06 -3.49
N ILE A 140 11.11 1.13 -3.67
CA ILE A 140 11.36 2.16 -4.68
C ILE A 140 11.28 3.53 -4.00
N HIS A 141 12.30 4.36 -4.16
CA HIS A 141 12.33 5.70 -3.62
C HIS A 141 12.88 6.70 -4.64
N ASP A 142 12.14 7.79 -4.86
CA ASP A 142 12.49 8.88 -5.78
C ASP A 142 12.89 8.45 -7.20
N GLY A 143 12.19 7.44 -7.74
CA GLY A 143 12.39 6.90 -9.08
C GLY A 143 13.52 5.86 -9.20
N VAL A 144 14.14 5.49 -8.07
CA VAL A 144 15.20 4.48 -8.02
C VAL A 144 14.66 3.22 -7.38
N TRP A 145 14.88 2.07 -8.03
CA TRP A 145 14.67 0.78 -7.41
C TRP A 145 15.87 0.46 -6.53
N ASP A 146 15.66 0.51 -5.22
CA ASP A 146 16.72 0.33 -4.20
C ASP A 146 16.91 -1.15 -3.82
N GLY A 147 16.08 -2.05 -4.38
CA GLY A 147 16.15 -3.49 -4.17
C GLY A 147 14.98 -4.00 -3.33
N ALA A 148 15.26 -4.91 -2.40
CA ALA A 148 14.28 -5.45 -1.48
C ALA A 148 14.15 -4.56 -0.24
N ILE A 149 12.95 -4.47 0.33
CA ILE A 149 12.75 -3.77 1.60
C ILE A 149 13.65 -4.35 2.71
N TYR A 150 13.97 -5.64 2.64
CA TYR A 150 14.76 -6.36 3.65
C TYR A 150 16.22 -5.91 3.73
N ASP A 151 16.74 -5.30 2.67
CA ASP A 151 18.09 -4.73 2.63
C ASP A 151 18.16 -3.37 3.34
N GLU A 152 17.02 -2.75 3.61
CA GLU A 152 16.91 -1.41 4.18
C GLU A 152 16.76 -1.45 5.70
N GLU A 153 17.86 -1.14 6.39
CA GLU A 153 17.96 -1.12 7.85
C GLU A 153 16.86 -0.27 8.53
N GLU A 154 16.38 0.80 7.87
CA GLU A 154 15.33 1.65 8.42
C GLU A 154 13.99 0.93 8.60
N TYR A 155 13.72 -0.12 7.81
CA TYR A 155 12.47 -0.87 7.89
C TYR A 155 12.58 -2.15 8.71
N ARG A 156 13.79 -2.56 9.15
CA ARG A 156 13.99 -3.82 9.90
C ARG A 156 13.02 -4.02 11.05
N VAL A 157 12.73 -2.93 11.74
CA VAL A 157 11.82 -2.92 12.88
C VAL A 157 10.42 -3.48 12.56
N TYR A 158 9.99 -3.48 11.29
CA TYR A 158 8.66 -3.93 10.89
C TYR A 158 8.55 -5.43 10.65
N TRP A 159 9.66 -6.18 10.56
CA TRP A 159 9.64 -7.64 10.35
C TRP A 159 10.47 -8.45 11.34
N GLU A 160 11.36 -7.83 12.13
CA GLU A 160 12.31 -8.57 12.97
C GLU A 160 11.67 -9.52 14.00
N ASP A 161 10.43 -9.27 14.40
CA ASP A 161 9.64 -10.07 15.34
C ASP A 161 8.59 -10.96 14.65
N LEU A 162 8.47 -10.92 13.32
CA LEU A 162 7.50 -11.74 12.59
C LEU A 162 7.97 -13.21 12.55
N THR A 163 7.01 -14.12 12.73
CA THR A 163 7.24 -15.56 12.71
C THR A 163 6.33 -16.23 11.68
N CYS A 164 6.43 -15.80 10.43
CA CYS A 164 5.69 -16.39 9.31
C CYS A 164 6.45 -17.60 8.73
N ASP A 165 5.70 -18.55 8.14
CA ASP A 165 6.30 -19.66 7.39
C ASP A 165 6.70 -19.21 5.99
N ILE A 166 7.86 -18.55 5.90
CA ILE A 166 8.41 -18.04 4.64
C ILE A 166 8.89 -19.14 3.69
N SER A 167 8.77 -20.43 4.06
CA SER A 167 9.05 -21.54 3.14
C SER A 167 7.91 -21.81 2.15
N SER A 168 6.73 -21.25 2.42
CA SER A 168 5.54 -21.32 1.58
C SER A 168 5.26 -19.99 0.88
N LEU A 169 4.62 -20.04 -0.29
CA LEU A 169 4.17 -18.85 -1.02
C LEU A 169 3.20 -18.02 -0.16
N GLU A 170 2.27 -18.72 0.49
CA GLU A 170 1.26 -18.15 1.35
C GLU A 170 1.86 -17.42 2.55
N GLY A 171 2.83 -18.03 3.22
CA GLY A 171 3.50 -17.44 4.36
C GLY A 171 4.41 -16.28 4.00
N GLN A 172 5.07 -16.31 2.82
CA GLN A 172 5.80 -15.15 2.30
C GLN A 172 4.86 -13.98 2.01
N LEU A 173 3.73 -14.22 1.33
CA LEU A 173 2.76 -13.18 1.06
C LEU A 173 2.15 -12.61 2.36
N GLU A 174 1.81 -13.45 3.32
CA GLU A 174 1.29 -13.01 4.62
C GLU A 174 2.30 -12.12 5.36
N GLU A 175 3.59 -12.49 5.34
CA GLU A 175 4.66 -11.66 5.89
C GLU A 175 4.72 -10.30 5.20
N TYR A 176 4.73 -10.26 3.87
CA TYR A 176 4.84 -9.01 3.10
C TYR A 176 3.68 -8.07 3.42
N LEU A 177 2.45 -8.60 3.49
CA LEU A 177 1.26 -7.83 3.82
C LEU A 177 1.28 -7.35 5.28
N CYS A 178 1.83 -8.13 6.21
CA CYS A 178 2.05 -7.70 7.59
C CYS A 178 3.06 -6.55 7.67
N VAL A 179 4.21 -6.68 7.00
CA VAL A 179 5.24 -5.62 6.94
C VAL A 179 4.65 -4.33 6.40
N LEU A 180 3.96 -4.40 5.26
CA LEU A 180 3.37 -3.22 4.62
C LEU A 180 2.24 -2.61 5.42
N GLY A 181 1.45 -3.44 6.13
CA GLY A 181 0.45 -2.96 7.08
C GLY A 181 1.07 -2.19 8.24
N ARG A 182 2.22 -2.65 8.76
CA ARG A 182 2.96 -1.94 9.81
C ARG A 182 3.62 -0.66 9.31
N VAL A 183 4.24 -0.69 8.13
CA VAL A 183 4.88 0.47 7.48
C VAL A 183 3.87 1.57 7.17
N SER A 184 2.72 1.21 6.60
CA SER A 184 1.67 2.16 6.24
C SER A 184 0.78 2.58 7.41
N GLY A 185 0.81 1.82 8.51
CA GLY A 185 -0.03 2.03 9.69
C GLY A 185 -1.46 1.49 9.57
N ARG A 186 -1.76 0.71 8.52
CA ARG A 186 -3.05 0.04 8.35
C ARG A 186 -2.90 -1.27 7.55
N PHE A 187 -3.39 -2.37 8.12
CA PHE A 187 -3.50 -3.66 7.42
C PHE A 187 -4.67 -3.65 6.42
N LEU A 188 -4.67 -4.60 5.47
CA LEU A 188 -5.85 -4.81 4.64
C LEU A 188 -6.98 -5.34 5.52
N ASP A 189 -8.17 -4.79 5.33
CA ASP A 189 -9.38 -5.14 6.06
C ASP A 189 -10.61 -5.06 5.13
N ARG A 190 -11.74 -5.61 5.57
CA ARG A 190 -13.00 -5.59 4.80
C ARG A 190 -13.48 -4.18 4.50
N ASP A 191 -13.25 -3.25 5.43
CA ASP A 191 -13.64 -1.85 5.28
C ASP A 191 -12.90 -1.20 4.10
N LEU A 192 -11.63 -1.52 3.90
CA LEU A 192 -10.83 -1.06 2.75
C LEU A 192 -11.45 -1.54 1.44
N PHE A 193 -11.81 -2.82 1.32
CA PHE A 193 -12.39 -3.37 0.08
C PHE A 193 -13.80 -2.84 -0.20
N SER A 194 -14.54 -2.42 0.82
CA SER A 194 -15.84 -1.74 0.68
C SER A 194 -15.73 -0.22 0.47
N SER A 195 -14.55 0.36 0.67
CA SER A 195 -14.31 1.80 0.51
C SER A 195 -14.35 2.20 -0.96
N GLN A 196 -14.70 3.46 -1.22
CA GLN A 196 -14.65 4.00 -2.58
C GLN A 196 -13.20 4.27 -3.00
N GLY A 197 -12.83 3.73 -4.15
CA GLY A 197 -11.57 4.00 -4.84
C GLY A 197 -11.80 4.55 -6.25
N LEU A 198 -10.72 4.69 -7.01
CA LEU A 198 -10.71 5.06 -8.42
C LEU A 198 -10.29 3.85 -9.25
N LEU A 199 -11.21 3.35 -10.05
CA LEU A 199 -10.91 2.43 -11.14
C LEU A 199 -10.47 3.21 -12.37
N GLY A 200 -9.40 2.78 -13.02
CA GLY A 200 -8.94 3.38 -14.27
C GLY A 200 -8.15 2.44 -15.17
N ILE A 201 -7.99 2.85 -16.42
CA ILE A 201 -7.16 2.17 -17.41
C ILE A 201 -5.80 2.86 -17.45
N ILE A 202 -4.74 2.08 -17.29
CA ILE A 202 -3.36 2.53 -17.44
C ILE A 202 -2.97 2.36 -18.92
N PRO A 203 -2.49 3.43 -19.59
CA PRO A 203 -2.02 3.33 -20.96
C PRO A 203 -0.77 2.45 -21.06
N GLU A 204 -0.64 1.77 -22.20
CA GLU A 204 0.59 1.04 -22.60
C GLU A 204 1.79 1.99 -22.81
#